data_AF-A0A7W7HEH0-F1
#
_entry.id   AF-A0A7W7HEH0-F1
#
_cell.length_a   1.000
_cell.length_b   1.000
_cell.length_c   1.000
_cell.angle_alpha   90.00
_cell.angle_beta   90.00
_cell.angle_gamma   90.00
#
_symmetry.space_group_name_H-M   'P 1'
#
loop_
_entity.id
_entity.type
_entity.pdbx_description
1 polymer ?
#
loop_
_entity_poly.entity_id
_entity_poly.type
_entity_poly.pdbx_seq_one_letter_code
_entity_poly.pdbx_strand_id
1 'polypeptide(L)' 'MGVAVVDEPMNIDARALMEAAKILGTTTAGDTVNAALREIVAVRQRVEALEELGRMGQAGDFDELLDKRNYRR' A
#
# COMPACT_ATOMS: atom_id res chain seq x y z
N MET A 1 -1.36 -7.10 18.08
CA MET A 1 -1.74 -8.38 17.43
C MET A 1 -0.45 -9.00 16.94
N GLY A 2 0.00 -10.12 17.53
CA GLY A 2 1.31 -10.71 17.20
C GLY A 2 1.32 -11.24 15.76
N VAL A 3 2.36 -10.93 14.99
CA VAL A 3 2.55 -11.51 13.66
C VAL A 3 2.87 -12.99 13.85
N ALA A 4 2.01 -13.87 13.34
CA ALA A 4 2.32 -15.29 13.25
C ALA A 4 3.46 -15.46 12.23
N VAL A 5 4.60 -15.96 12.68
CA VAL A 5 5.70 -16.34 11.80
C VAL A 5 5.40 -17.74 11.29
N VAL A 6 5.28 -17.88 9.97
CA VAL A 6 5.19 -19.19 9.31
C VAL A 6 6.62 -19.65 9.01
N ASP A 7 6.99 -20.85 9.49
CA ASP A 7 8.32 -21.45 9.30
C ASP A 7 8.27 -22.69 8.38
N GLU A 8 7.19 -22.81 7.61
CA GLU A 8 6.99 -23.91 6.68
C GLU A 8 7.84 -23.68 5.41
N PRO A 9 8.52 -24.72 4.87
CA PRO A 9 9.29 -24.59 3.65
C PRO A 9 8.39 -24.20 2.46
N MET A 10 8.61 -23.01 1.92
CA MET A 10 7.91 -22.48 0.75
C MET A 10 8.77 -22.58 -0.51
N ASN A 11 8.18 -23.00 -1.62
CA ASN A 11 8.82 -22.88 -2.93
C ASN A 11 8.57 -21.47 -3.49
N ILE A 12 9.65 -20.70 -3.65
CA ILE A 12 9.60 -19.31 -4.11
C ILE A 12 10.39 -19.20 -5.43
N ASP A 13 9.83 -18.49 -6.41
CA ASP A 13 10.55 -18.15 -7.64
C ASP A 13 11.77 -17.27 -7.30
N ALA A 14 12.96 -17.83 -7.51
CA ALA A 14 14.23 -17.17 -7.21
C ALA A 14 14.46 -15.89 -8.03
N ARG A 15 13.96 -15.85 -9.28
CA ARG A 15 14.08 -14.65 -10.11
C ARG A 15 13.18 -13.54 -9.59
N ALA A 16 11.92 -13.87 -9.26
CA ALA A 16 11.00 -12.90 -8.69
C ALA A 16 11.52 -12.35 -7.35
N LEU A 17 12.08 -13.22 -6.51
CA LEU A 17 12.68 -12.85 -5.24
C LEU A 17 13.88 -11.90 -5.43
N MET A 18 14.76 -12.17 -6.39
CA MET A 18 15.92 -11.32 -6.66
C MET A 18 15.50 -9.92 -7.15
N GLU A 19 14.52 -9.84 -8.04
CA GLU A 19 14.02 -8.55 -8.52
C GLU A 19 13.33 -7.77 -7.40
N ALA A 20 12.52 -8.44 -6.57
CA ALA A 20 11.92 -7.82 -5.39
C ALA A 20 13.00 -7.31 -4.42
N ALA A 21 14.07 -8.08 -4.17
CA ALA A 21 15.15 -7.68 -3.28
C ALA A 21 15.87 -6.42 -3.77
N LYS A 22 16.10 -6.29 -5.09
CA LYS A 22 16.68 -5.08 -5.69
C LYS A 22 15.77 -3.86 -5.51
N ILE A 23 14.47 -4.03 -5.73
CA ILE A 23 13.49 -2.95 -5.59
C ILE A 23 13.37 -2.51 -4.13
N LEU A 24 13.36 -3.47 -3.21
CA LEU A 24 13.11 -3.25 -1.78
C LEU A 24 14.38 -2.95 -0.97
N GLY A 25 15.57 -3.12 -1.57
CA GLY A 25 16.85 -2.91 -0.89
C GLY A 25 17.15 -3.93 0.20
N THR A 26 16.58 -5.13 0.11
CA THR A 26 16.74 -6.20 1.10
C THR A 26 17.81 -7.21 0.71
N THR A 27 18.40 -7.88 1.70
CA THR A 27 19.52 -8.81 1.48
C THR A 27 19.16 -10.27 1.74
N THR A 28 18.12 -10.53 2.55
CA THR A 28 17.66 -11.90 2.85
C THR A 28 16.33 -12.21 2.17
N ALA A 29 16.08 -13.49 1.89
CA ALA A 29 14.82 -13.94 1.32
C ALA A 29 13.62 -13.61 2.23
N GLY A 30 13.76 -13.86 3.54
CA GLY A 30 12.72 -13.56 4.52
C GLY A 30 12.39 -12.07 4.61
N ASP A 31 13.42 -11.20 4.63
CA ASP A 31 13.21 -9.75 4.65
C ASP A 31 12.53 -9.28 3.36
N THR A 32 12.94 -9.83 2.22
CA THR A 32 12.37 -9.50 0.92
C THR A 32 10.89 -9.89 0.86
N VAL A 33 10.53 -11.10 1.27
CA VAL A 33 9.13 -11.56 1.29
C VAL A 33 8.30 -10.72 2.25
N ASN A 34 8.79 -10.48 3.46
CA ASN A 34 8.07 -9.68 4.45
C ASN A 34 7.88 -8.23 4.02
N ALA A 35 8.91 -7.62 3.42
CA ALA A 35 8.82 -6.26 2.88
C ALA A 35 7.85 -6.20 1.69
N ALA A 36 7.91 -7.17 0.77
CA ALA A 36 7.01 -7.25 -0.38
C ALA A 36 5.54 -7.39 0.05
N LEU A 37 5.26 -8.24 1.04
CA LEU A 37 3.91 -8.43 1.58
C LEU A 37 3.37 -7.17 2.25
N ARG A 38 4.20 -6.43 2.98
CA ARG A 38 3.79 -5.14 3.56
C ARG A 38 3.53 -4.10 2.48
N GLU A 39 4.40 -4.05 1.47
CA GLU A 39 4.27 -3.07 0.39
C GLU A 39 3.02 -3.32 -0.44
N ILE A 40 2.69 -4.57 -0.81
CA ILE A 40 1.48 -4.84 -1.60
C ILE A 40 0.19 -4.49 -0.84
N VAL A 41 0.16 -4.75 0.48
CA VAL A 41 -0.97 -4.33 1.33
C VAL A 41 -1.08 -2.81 1.36
N ALA A 42 0.04 -2.10 1.55
CA ALA A 42 0.05 -0.64 1.55
C ALA A 42 -0.35 -0.04 0.19
N VAL A 43 0.14 -0.61 -0.92
CA VAL A 43 -0.29 -0.23 -2.29
C VAL A 43 -1.80 -0.40 -2.42
N ARG A 44 -2.34 -1.56 -2.03
CA ARG A 44 -3.77 -1.83 -2.19
C ARG A 44 -4.63 -0.88 -1.36
N GLN A 45 -4.25 -0.62 -0.10
CA GLN A 45 -4.95 0.35 0.75
C GLN A 45 -4.93 1.76 0.17
N ARG A 46 -3.80 2.20 -0.40
CA ARG A 46 -3.69 3.51 -1.07
C ARG A 46 -4.60 3.59 -2.30
N VAL A 47 -4.71 2.52 -3.08
CA VAL A 47 -5.60 2.46 -4.25
C VAL A 47 -7.07 2.53 -3.81
N GLU A 48 -7.48 1.76 -2.81
CA GLU A 48 -8.86 1.77 -2.29
C GLU A 48 -9.24 3.14 -1.72
N ALA A 49 -8.31 3.80 -1.02
CA ALA A 49 -8.52 5.16 -0.53
C ALA A 49 -8.67 6.16 -1.68
N LEU A 50 -7.87 6.05 -2.74
CA LEU A 50 -7.99 6.91 -3.93
C LEU A 50 -9.32 6.70 -4.66
N GLU A 51 -9.77 5.45 -4.78
CA GLU A 51 -11.09 5.13 -5.36
C GLU A 51 -12.23 5.75 -4.55
N GLU A 52 -12.14 5.71 -3.21
CA GLU A 52 -13.12 6.35 -2.32
C GLU A 52 -13.12 7.87 -2.47
N LEU A 53 -11.95 8.50 -2.46
CA LEU A 53 -11.84 9.94 -2.71
C LEU A 53 -12.43 10.32 -4.08
N GLY A 54 -12.25 9.47 -5.10
CA GLY A 54 -12.88 9.65 -6.40
C GLY A 54 -14.40 9.60 -6.35
N ARG A 55 -14.99 8.66 -5.59
CA ARG A 55 -16.44 8.58 -5.38
C ARG A 55 -16.98 9.79 -4.64
N MET A 56 -16.32 10.21 -3.56
CA MET A 56 -16.67 11.42 -2.80
C MET A 56 -16.67 12.66 -3.69
N GLY A 57 -15.63 12.82 -4.53
CA GLY A 57 -15.56 13.93 -5.49
C GLY A 57 -16.70 13.93 -6.51
N GLN A 58 -17.12 12.76 -7.01
CA GLN A 58 -18.27 12.65 -7.92
C GLN A 58 -19.61 12.93 -7.22
N ALA A 59 -19.70 12.64 -5.92
CA ALA A 59 -20.88 12.93 -5.11
C ALA A 59 -20.99 14.42 -4.72
N GLY A 60 -19.96 15.22 -4.96
CA GLY A 60 -19.91 16.63 -4.58
C GLY A 60 -19.48 16.86 -3.13
N ASP A 61 -18.94 15.85 -2.45
CA ASP A 61 -18.57 15.94 -1.03
C ASP A 61 -17.46 16.98 -0.77
N PHE A 62 -16.72 17.38 -1.82
CA PHE A 62 -15.69 18.42 -1.74
C PHE A 62 -16.15 19.81 -2.24
N ASP A 63 -17.42 19.97 -2.65
CA ASP A 63 -17.91 21.22 -3.23
C ASP A 63 -17.86 22.39 -2.23
N GLU A 64 -18.04 22.13 -0.94
CA GLU A 64 -17.93 23.14 0.12
C GLU A 64 -16.51 23.72 0.22
N LEU A 65 -15.48 22.93 -0.09
CA LEU A 65 -14.08 23.39 -0.10
C LEU A 65 -13.80 24.38 -1.24
N LEU A 66 -14.67 24.45 -2.25
CA LEU A 66 -14.56 25.41 -3.35
C LEU A 66 -15.11 26.79 -2.97
N ASP A 67 -15.95 26.92 -1.94
CA ASP A 67 -16.48 28.21 -1.50
C ASP A 67 -15.47 28.98 -0.63
N LYS A 68 -14.63 29.76 -1.31
CA LYS A 68 -13.60 30.60 -0.71
C LYS A 68 -14.15 31.75 0.15
N ARG A 69 -15.47 31.99 0.19
CA ARG A 69 -16.07 33.05 1.04
C ARG A 69 -15.99 32.70 2.53
N ASN A 70 -15.89 31.41 2.87
CA ASN A 70 -15.75 30.92 4.25
C ASN A 70 -14.29 30.92 4.77
N TYR A 71 -13.30 31.18 3.91
CA TYR A 71 -11.87 31.17 4.30
C TYR A 71 -11.40 32.41 5.09
N ARG A 72 -12.20 33.49 5.14
CA ARG A 72 -11.78 34.78 5.71
C ARG A 72 -12.59 35.23 6.94
N ARG A 73 -13.28 34.32 7.62
CA ARG A 73 -13.92 34.63 8.91
C ARG A 73 -13.04 34.27 10.08
#